data_AF-A0A3M0T2P6-F1
#
_entry.id   AF-A0A3M0T2P6-F1
#
_cell.length_a   1.000
_cell.length_b   1.000
_cell.length_c   1.000
_cell.angle_alpha   90.00
_cell.angle_beta   90.00
_cell.angle_gamma   90.00
#
_symmetry.space_group_name_H-M   'P 1'
#
loop_
_entity.id
_entity.type
_entity.pdbx_description
1 polymer ?
#
loop_
_entity_poly.entity_id
_entity_poly.type
_entity_poly.pdbx_seq_one_letter_code
_entity_poly.pdbx_strand_id
1 'polypeptide(L)'
;MDLGDIVKSLVEGTAKAVEAGAKRVMSLNFDVYLTNVKDNDRLHFPVNPLSLTVNHEKKYTTADIIDIGEVDINDKGTKIKEIAIETLIPDVWESYCRYKDIPNANDTIAKLWKWQDRTDPLRLIITGIGFNDLVNLANISEEVKPEGLYNGKYFTFTFRTYKELKITKVDTTLKISRPASTASSGSGSGYSHHVGEWIYITADSLNVRDEPNNTSGIRGTVNKGECYKIGRVQGNYADIYWSNHGGWICTDYVR
;
A
#
# COMPACT_ATOMS: atom_id res chain seq x y z
N MET A 1 6.72 -53.05 4.84
CA MET A 1 7.29 -51.82 4.27
C MET A 1 8.42 -51.41 5.19
N ASP A 2 9.64 -51.36 4.66
CA ASP A 2 10.80 -50.88 5.41
C ASP A 2 10.75 -49.35 5.54
N LEU A 3 11.31 -48.80 6.62
CA LEU A 3 11.34 -47.35 6.85
C LEU A 3 12.07 -46.62 5.71
N GLY A 4 13.06 -47.27 5.09
CA GLY A 4 13.77 -46.77 3.91
C GLY A 4 12.87 -46.59 2.68
N ASP A 5 11.92 -47.50 2.45
CA ASP A 5 10.97 -47.42 1.33
C ASP A 5 9.98 -46.27 1.52
N ILE A 6 9.56 -46.03 2.76
CA ILE A 6 8.65 -44.92 3.11
C ILE A 6 9.32 -43.58 2.85
N VAL A 7 10.56 -43.40 3.33
CA VAL A 7 11.32 -42.15 3.14
C VAL A 7 11.57 -41.90 1.65
N LYS A 8 11.97 -42.91 0.89
CA LYS A 8 12.21 -42.80 -0.55
C LYS A 8 10.94 -42.39 -1.30
N SER A 9 9.79 -43.00 -0.98
CA SER A 9 8.51 -42.65 -1.58
C SER A 9 8.08 -41.21 -1.27
N LEU A 10 8.37 -40.72 -0.05
CA LEU A 10 8.08 -39.34 0.35
C LEU A 10 8.94 -38.35 -0.44
N VAL A 11 10.25 -38.61 -0.56
CA VAL A 11 11.19 -37.75 -1.28
C VAL A 11 10.88 -37.73 -2.79
N GLU A 12 10.57 -38.88 -3.38
CA GLU A 12 10.17 -38.93 -4.80
C GLU A 12 8.82 -38.22 -5.04
N GLY A 13 7.88 -38.32 -4.10
CA GLY A 13 6.59 -37.64 -4.17
C GLY A 13 6.74 -36.12 -4.09
N THR A 14 7.58 -35.61 -3.19
CA THR A 14 7.87 -34.18 -3.08
C THR A 14 8.64 -33.66 -4.29
N ALA A 15 9.66 -34.38 -4.77
CA ALA A 15 10.42 -34.00 -5.96
C ALA A 15 9.53 -33.92 -7.21
N LYS A 16 8.64 -34.90 -7.42
CA LYS A 16 7.67 -34.88 -8.53
C LYS A 16 6.66 -33.75 -8.41
N ALA A 17 6.19 -33.43 -7.20
CA ALA A 17 5.29 -32.31 -6.97
C ALA A 17 5.97 -30.96 -7.26
N VAL A 18 7.23 -30.81 -6.86
CA VAL A 18 8.05 -29.63 -7.18
C VAL A 18 8.30 -29.53 -8.69
N GLU A 19 8.64 -30.64 -9.36
CA GLU A 19 8.85 -30.66 -10.82
C GLU A 19 7.56 -30.38 -11.60
N ALA A 20 6.43 -30.93 -11.17
CA ALA A 20 5.12 -30.66 -11.77
C ALA A 20 4.68 -29.22 -11.53
N GLY A 21 4.94 -28.68 -10.33
CA GLY A 21 4.75 -27.27 -10.01
C GLY A 21 5.61 -26.36 -10.90
N ALA A 22 6.89 -26.67 -11.03
CA ALA A 22 7.83 -25.94 -11.89
C ALA A 22 7.43 -26.00 -13.36
N LYS A 23 7.08 -27.19 -13.89
CA LYS A 23 6.57 -27.37 -15.26
C LYS A 23 5.26 -26.61 -15.49
N ARG A 24 4.37 -26.56 -14.50
CA ARG A 24 3.13 -25.77 -14.58
C ARG A 24 3.43 -24.28 -14.62
N VAL A 25 4.36 -23.78 -13.79
CA VAL A 25 4.83 -22.40 -13.84
C VAL A 25 5.50 -22.07 -15.18
N MET A 26 6.30 -22.99 -15.74
CA MET A 26 6.98 -22.83 -17.03
C MET A 26 6.07 -22.96 -18.26
N SER A 27 4.91 -23.62 -18.14
CA SER A 27 3.95 -23.83 -19.24
C SER A 27 2.76 -22.85 -19.21
N LEU A 28 2.60 -22.10 -18.12
CA LEU A 28 1.65 -20.99 -18.08
C LEU A 28 2.18 -19.85 -18.95
N ASN A 29 1.35 -19.32 -19.84
CA ASN A 29 1.61 -18.04 -20.49
C ASN A 29 1.75 -16.99 -19.39
N PHE A 30 2.99 -16.65 -19.06
CA PHE A 30 3.33 -15.73 -17.98
C PHE A 30 3.60 -14.36 -18.60
N ASP A 31 2.54 -13.68 -19.04
CA ASP A 31 2.64 -12.33 -19.58
C ASP A 31 2.35 -11.33 -18.47
N VAL A 32 3.21 -10.32 -18.39
CA VAL A 32 3.08 -9.20 -17.45
C VAL A 32 2.67 -7.97 -18.23
N TYR A 33 1.58 -7.34 -17.81
CA TYR A 33 1.11 -6.10 -18.38
C TYR A 33 0.96 -5.04 -17.30
N LEU A 34 1.32 -3.82 -17.65
CA LEU A 34 1.11 -2.64 -16.84
C LEU A 34 0.33 -1.61 -17.66
N THR A 35 -0.86 -1.25 -17.20
CA THR A 35 -1.74 -0.32 -17.93
C THR A 35 -2.01 0.89 -17.05
N ASN A 36 -1.78 2.08 -17.57
CA ASN A 36 -2.16 3.29 -16.86
C ASN A 36 -3.66 3.54 -17.00
N VAL A 37 -4.34 3.74 -15.87
CA VAL A 37 -5.81 3.80 -15.82
C VAL A 37 -6.36 5.06 -16.47
N LYS A 38 -5.60 6.16 -16.51
CA LYS A 38 -6.10 7.47 -16.96
C LYS A 38 -6.02 7.67 -18.48
N ASP A 39 -4.90 7.26 -19.07
CA ASP A 39 -4.64 7.38 -20.52
C ASP A 39 -4.86 6.06 -21.26
N ASN A 40 -5.15 4.97 -20.54
CA ASN A 40 -5.32 3.62 -21.07
C ASN A 40 -4.10 3.12 -21.86
N ASP A 41 -2.94 3.71 -21.60
CA ASP A 41 -1.68 3.33 -22.23
C ASP A 41 -1.13 2.07 -21.57
N ARG A 42 -0.82 1.05 -22.38
CA ARG A 42 -0.43 -0.29 -21.93
C ARG A 42 1.01 -0.61 -22.29
N LEU A 43 1.72 -1.20 -21.35
CA LEU A 43 3.03 -1.80 -21.52
C LEU A 43 2.88 -3.32 -21.36
N HIS A 44 3.33 -4.08 -22.37
CA HIS A 44 3.59 -5.51 -22.25
C HIS A 44 5.10 -5.69 -22.04
N PHE A 45 5.49 -6.28 -20.92
CA PHE A 45 6.91 -6.53 -20.67
C PHE A 45 7.48 -7.46 -21.76
N PRO A 46 8.58 -7.07 -22.44
CA PRO A 46 9.17 -7.87 -23.51
C PRO A 46 9.62 -9.25 -23.06
N VAL A 47 10.09 -9.36 -21.80
CA VAL A 47 10.62 -10.59 -21.23
C VAL A 47 9.83 -10.93 -19.96
N ASN A 48 9.58 -12.23 -19.78
CA ASN A 48 8.96 -12.74 -18.57
C ASN A 48 9.88 -12.46 -17.37
N PRO A 49 9.30 -12.19 -16.19
CA PRO A 49 10.12 -12.01 -15.02
C PRO A 49 10.85 -13.29 -14.64
N LEU A 50 12.12 -13.14 -14.31
CA LEU A 50 13.03 -14.16 -13.83
C LEU A 50 12.65 -14.61 -12.41
N SER A 51 12.15 -13.66 -11.61
CA SER A 51 11.62 -13.90 -10.29
C SER A 51 10.34 -13.10 -10.06
N LEU A 52 9.39 -13.69 -9.32
CA LEU A 52 8.17 -13.03 -8.86
C LEU A 52 7.99 -13.35 -7.37
N THR A 53 7.88 -12.31 -6.56
CA THR A 53 7.58 -12.41 -5.13
C THR A 53 6.31 -11.64 -4.83
N VAL A 54 5.38 -12.26 -4.10
CA VAL A 54 4.14 -11.62 -3.64
C VAL A 54 4.05 -11.72 -2.12
N ASN A 55 4.20 -10.59 -1.45
CA ASN A 55 4.18 -10.50 0.01
C ASN A 55 2.78 -10.16 0.51
N HIS A 56 2.21 -11.07 1.31
CA HIS A 56 0.91 -10.93 1.95
C HIS A 56 1.07 -10.86 3.46
N GLU A 57 0.86 -9.69 4.04
CA GLU A 57 0.99 -9.52 5.49
C GLU A 57 -0.31 -9.00 6.12
N LYS A 58 -0.66 -9.58 7.27
CA LYS A 58 -1.72 -9.05 8.13
C LYS A 58 -1.16 -7.91 8.98
N LYS A 59 -1.99 -6.92 9.29
CA LYS A 59 -1.62 -5.86 10.22
C LYS A 59 -1.85 -6.37 11.65
N TYR A 60 -0.83 -6.24 12.50
CA TYR A 60 -0.90 -6.48 13.93
C TYR A 60 -0.42 -5.23 14.66
N THR A 61 -0.97 -5.00 15.85
CA THR A 61 -0.44 -4.05 16.83
C THR A 61 -0.03 -4.87 18.05
N THR A 62 1.26 -4.95 18.33
CA THR A 62 1.78 -5.68 19.49
C THR A 62 1.78 -4.74 20.69
N ALA A 63 1.15 -5.16 21.79
CA ALA A 63 1.15 -4.45 23.07
C ALA A 63 1.95 -5.27 24.09
N ASP A 64 2.90 -4.62 24.77
CA ASP A 64 3.60 -5.20 25.92
C ASP A 64 2.82 -4.88 27.19
N ILE A 65 2.42 -5.91 27.94
CA ILE A 65 1.58 -5.77 29.12
C ILE A 65 2.28 -6.43 30.30
N ILE A 66 2.44 -5.64 31.36
CA ILE A 66 3.06 -6.06 32.63
C ILE A 66 2.35 -7.32 33.15
N ASP A 67 3.13 -8.34 33.51
CA ASP A 67 2.73 -9.68 33.98
C ASP A 67 2.13 -10.66 32.95
N ILE A 68 1.90 -10.26 31.69
CA ILE A 68 1.36 -11.16 30.65
C ILE A 68 2.17 -11.21 29.34
N GLY A 69 3.19 -10.36 29.20
CA GLY A 69 4.11 -10.36 28.05
C GLY A 69 3.52 -9.72 26.78
N GLU A 70 4.09 -10.07 25.63
CA GLU A 70 3.68 -9.51 24.33
C GLU A 70 2.35 -10.12 23.84
N VAL A 71 1.37 -9.27 23.53
CA VAL A 71 0.07 -9.69 22.97
C VAL A 71 -0.17 -9.01 21.63
N ASP A 72 -0.42 -9.82 20.60
CA ASP A 72 -0.78 -9.34 19.26
C ASP A 72 -2.27 -8.98 19.16
N ILE A 73 -2.56 -7.69 19.03
CA ILE A 73 -3.90 -7.19 18.76
C ILE A 73 -4.12 -7.19 17.24
N ASN A 74 -5.10 -7.98 16.80
CA ASN A 74 -5.54 -8.04 15.41
C ASN A 74 -6.27 -6.75 15.03
N ASP A 75 -5.54 -5.78 14.46
CA ASP A 75 -6.17 -4.59 13.89
C ASP A 75 -6.99 -4.95 12.63
N LYS A 76 -8.11 -4.26 12.40
CA LYS A 76 -8.97 -4.49 11.23
C LYS A 76 -8.27 -3.96 9.98
N GLY A 77 -7.39 -4.75 9.38
CA GLY A 77 -6.73 -4.41 8.14
C GLY A 77 -5.66 -5.40 7.68
N THR A 78 -5.37 -5.37 6.38
CA THR A 78 -4.20 -6.04 5.80
C THR A 78 -3.15 -5.00 5.46
N LYS A 79 -1.87 -5.33 5.66
CA LYS A 79 -0.80 -4.49 5.14
C LYS A 79 -0.92 -4.41 3.61
N ILE A 80 -0.30 -3.39 3.02
CA ILE A 80 -0.29 -3.24 1.57
C ILE A 80 0.43 -4.46 0.99
N LYS A 81 -0.23 -5.18 0.08
CA LYS A 81 0.43 -6.30 -0.61
C LYS A 81 1.51 -5.73 -1.52
N GLU A 82 2.69 -6.30 -1.45
CA GLU A 82 3.84 -5.91 -2.24
C GLU A 82 4.17 -7.00 -3.26
N ILE A 83 4.42 -6.59 -4.49
CA ILE A 83 4.76 -7.48 -5.60
C ILE A 83 6.11 -7.03 -6.12
N ALA A 84 7.11 -7.90 -6.10
CA ALA A 84 8.39 -7.65 -6.70
C ALA A 84 8.57 -8.55 -7.92
N ILE A 85 8.97 -7.98 -9.05
CA ILE A 85 9.38 -8.73 -10.24
C ILE A 85 10.79 -8.33 -10.64
N GLU A 86 11.61 -9.31 -10.99
CA GLU A 86 12.89 -9.09 -11.66
C GLU A 86 12.74 -9.47 -13.13
N THR A 87 13.08 -8.59 -14.06
CA THR A 87 13.00 -8.87 -15.51
C THR A 87 14.10 -8.16 -16.28
N LEU A 88 14.26 -8.55 -17.55
CA LEU A 88 15.18 -7.95 -18.51
C LEU A 88 14.39 -7.01 -19.44
N ILE A 89 14.91 -5.82 -19.67
CA ILE A 89 14.42 -4.93 -20.73
C ILE A 89 15.48 -4.89 -21.85
N PRO A 90 15.24 -5.62 -22.96
CA PRO A 90 16.17 -5.68 -24.07
C PRO A 90 16.00 -4.48 -25.02
N ASP A 91 17.10 -4.08 -25.66
CA ASP A 91 17.07 -3.07 -26.74
C ASP A 91 16.72 -3.67 -28.10
N VAL A 92 17.01 -4.97 -28.29
CA VAL A 92 16.81 -5.70 -29.55
C VAL A 92 16.07 -6.99 -29.25
N TRP A 93 15.19 -7.38 -30.17
CA TRP A 93 14.46 -8.62 -30.05
C TRP A 93 15.40 -9.84 -30.03
N GLU A 94 15.12 -10.76 -29.11
CA GLU A 94 15.77 -12.06 -29.01
C GLU A 94 14.73 -13.18 -28.76
N SER A 95 15.16 -14.44 -28.83
CA SER A 95 14.27 -15.61 -28.71
C SER A 95 13.53 -15.73 -27.37
N TYR A 96 14.07 -15.12 -26.31
CA TYR A 96 13.43 -15.06 -25.00
C TYR A 96 12.34 -13.97 -24.90
N CYS A 97 12.21 -13.10 -25.91
CA CYS A 97 11.18 -12.07 -25.95
C CYS A 97 9.81 -12.63 -26.33
N ARG A 98 8.76 -12.08 -25.73
CA ARG A 98 7.37 -12.52 -25.89
C ARG A 98 6.73 -12.09 -27.20
N TYR A 99 7.24 -11.03 -27.81
CA TYR A 99 6.76 -10.47 -29.07
C TYR A 99 7.93 -9.86 -29.85
N LYS A 100 7.78 -9.75 -31.18
CA LYS A 100 8.87 -9.34 -32.09
C LYS A 100 9.14 -7.84 -32.10
N ASP A 101 8.07 -7.04 -32.10
CA ASP A 101 8.13 -5.59 -32.21
C ASP A 101 8.27 -4.96 -30.83
N ILE A 102 9.44 -5.14 -30.21
CA ILE A 102 9.70 -4.64 -28.85
C ILE A 102 9.99 -3.13 -28.87
N PRO A 103 9.48 -2.37 -27.88
CA PRO A 103 9.84 -0.96 -27.73
C PRO A 103 11.32 -0.82 -27.36
N ASN A 104 11.92 0.32 -27.68
CA ASN A 104 13.28 0.64 -27.23
C ASN A 104 13.37 0.61 -25.70
N ALA A 105 14.51 0.16 -25.16
CA ALA A 105 14.66 0.04 -23.71
C ALA A 105 14.58 1.41 -23.02
N ASN A 106 15.24 2.44 -23.57
CA ASN A 106 15.24 3.77 -22.96
C ASN A 106 13.85 4.40 -22.95
N ASP A 107 13.08 4.25 -24.02
CA ASP A 107 11.70 4.75 -24.08
C ASP A 107 10.79 4.01 -23.08
N THR A 108 10.98 2.70 -22.95
CA THR A 108 10.26 1.86 -21.98
C THR A 108 10.55 2.31 -20.55
N ILE A 109 11.83 2.56 -20.23
CA ILE A 109 12.24 3.02 -18.90
C ILE A 109 11.75 4.43 -18.63
N ALA A 110 11.87 5.36 -19.59
CA ALA A 110 11.34 6.72 -19.44
C ALA A 110 9.83 6.73 -19.20
N LYS A 111 9.09 5.85 -19.88
CA LYS A 111 7.65 5.65 -19.64
C LYS A 111 7.36 5.14 -18.24
N LEU A 112 8.15 4.19 -17.74
CA LEU A 112 8.01 3.65 -16.38
C LEU A 112 8.33 4.71 -15.30
N TRP A 113 9.39 5.51 -15.47
CA TRP A 113 9.68 6.65 -14.57
C TRP A 113 8.53 7.66 -14.56
N LYS A 114 8.01 8.03 -15.74
CA LYS A 114 6.84 8.90 -15.84
C LYS A 114 5.62 8.35 -15.11
N TRP A 115 5.41 7.03 -15.13
CA TRP A 115 4.32 6.39 -14.43
C TRP A 115 4.55 6.28 -12.92
N GLN A 116 5.80 6.14 -12.47
CA GLN A 116 6.18 6.13 -11.06
C GLN A 116 5.92 7.48 -10.38
N ASP A 117 6.19 8.60 -11.07
CA ASP A 117 6.02 9.95 -10.52
C ASP A 117 4.55 10.42 -10.47
N ARG A 118 3.64 9.69 -11.11
CA ARG A 118 2.22 10.04 -11.14
C ARG A 118 1.47 9.51 -9.93
N THR A 119 0.43 10.24 -9.55
CA THR A 119 -0.49 9.84 -8.48
C THR A 119 -1.55 8.84 -8.93
N ASP A 120 -1.77 8.71 -10.25
CA ASP A 120 -2.76 7.79 -10.83
C ASP A 120 -2.29 6.33 -10.68
N PRO A 121 -3.14 5.42 -10.20
CA PRO A 121 -2.76 4.01 -10.09
C PRO A 121 -2.61 3.36 -11.46
N LEU A 122 -1.78 2.32 -11.51
CA LEU A 122 -1.59 1.45 -12.67
C LEU A 122 -2.34 0.15 -12.43
N ARG A 123 -2.82 -0.51 -13.48
CA ARG A 123 -3.35 -1.87 -13.42
C ARG A 123 -2.22 -2.84 -13.79
N LEU A 124 -1.86 -3.69 -12.85
CA LEU A 124 -0.88 -4.76 -13.07
C LEU A 124 -1.62 -6.07 -13.30
N ILE A 125 -1.32 -6.72 -14.42
CA ILE A 125 -1.88 -8.02 -14.79
C ILE A 125 -0.71 -9.02 -14.93
N ILE A 126 -0.77 -10.11 -14.18
CA ILE A 126 0.17 -11.24 -14.28
C ILE A 126 -0.63 -12.50 -14.56
N THR A 127 -0.64 -12.93 -15.82
CA THR A 127 -1.53 -14.01 -16.28
C THR A 127 -1.21 -15.36 -15.64
N GLY A 128 0.06 -15.63 -15.33
CA GLY A 128 0.50 -16.90 -14.72
C GLY A 128 -0.03 -17.15 -13.31
N ILE A 129 -0.33 -16.08 -12.55
CA ILE A 129 -0.87 -16.19 -11.19
C ILE A 129 -2.28 -15.61 -11.05
N GLY A 130 -2.90 -15.20 -12.17
CA GLY A 130 -4.22 -14.58 -12.16
C GLY A 130 -4.29 -13.25 -11.40
N PHE A 131 -3.17 -12.55 -11.25
CA PHE A 131 -3.14 -11.25 -10.59
C PHE A 131 -3.67 -10.18 -11.54
N ASN A 132 -4.63 -9.36 -11.08
CA ASN A 132 -5.23 -8.27 -11.86
C ASN A 132 -5.75 -7.18 -10.91
N ASP A 133 -4.85 -6.51 -10.21
CA ASP A 133 -5.17 -5.47 -9.23
C ASP A 133 -4.60 -4.11 -9.65
N LEU A 134 -5.15 -3.05 -9.06
CA LEU A 134 -4.56 -1.71 -9.13
C LEU A 134 -3.33 -1.65 -8.21
N VAL A 135 -2.26 -1.02 -8.67
CA VAL A 135 -0.98 -0.90 -7.98
C VAL A 135 -0.36 0.48 -8.20
N ASN A 136 0.50 0.87 -7.29
CA ASN A 136 1.47 1.94 -7.48
C ASN A 136 2.83 1.32 -7.78
N LEU A 137 3.54 1.85 -8.76
CA LEU A 137 4.94 1.51 -8.98
C LEU A 137 5.77 2.23 -7.91
N ALA A 138 6.29 1.47 -6.95
CA ALA A 138 6.95 2.03 -5.77
C ALA A 138 8.47 2.15 -5.95
N ASN A 139 9.09 1.20 -6.65
CA ASN A 139 10.52 1.21 -6.89
C ASN A 139 10.86 0.62 -8.27
N ILE A 140 11.91 1.17 -8.88
CA ILE A 140 12.56 0.68 -10.09
C ILE A 140 14.06 0.64 -9.76
N SER A 141 14.62 -0.55 -9.64
CA SER A 141 16.04 -0.76 -9.39
C SER A 141 16.70 -1.34 -10.64
N GLU A 142 17.76 -0.71 -11.12
CA GLU A 142 18.57 -1.17 -12.26
C GLU A 142 19.79 -1.94 -11.75
N GLU A 143 20.04 -3.11 -12.31
CA GLU A 143 21.24 -3.91 -12.07
C GLU A 143 21.98 -4.16 -13.38
N VAL A 144 23.26 -3.79 -13.41
CA VAL A 144 24.15 -4.06 -14.55
C VAL A 144 24.97 -5.30 -14.22
N LYS A 145 24.64 -6.42 -14.87
CA LYS A 145 25.42 -7.66 -14.74
C LYS A 145 26.63 -7.61 -15.69
N PRO A 146 27.84 -8.02 -15.28
CA PRO A 146 29.05 -7.96 -16.11
C PRO A 146 28.94 -8.74 -17.44
N GLU A 147 28.12 -9.79 -17.43
CA GLU A 147 27.78 -10.63 -18.57
C GLU A 147 26.71 -10.04 -19.52
N GLY A 148 26.15 -8.87 -19.17
CA GLY A 148 25.09 -8.16 -19.88
C GLY A 148 25.54 -6.95 -20.71
N LEU A 149 26.83 -6.81 -21.00
CA LEU A 149 27.37 -5.64 -21.73
C LEU A 149 26.79 -5.46 -23.16
N TYR A 150 26.07 -6.45 -23.69
CA TYR A 150 25.58 -6.45 -25.07
C TYR A 150 24.08 -6.70 -25.26
N ASN A 151 23.32 -7.05 -24.20
CA ASN A 151 22.03 -7.75 -24.35
C ASN A 151 20.93 -7.34 -23.35
N GLY A 152 21.05 -6.17 -22.72
CA GLY A 152 19.94 -5.54 -21.98
C GLY A 152 20.19 -5.40 -20.48
N LYS A 153 19.37 -4.56 -19.84
CA LYS A 153 19.50 -4.19 -18.42
C LYS A 153 18.50 -4.96 -17.57
N TYR A 154 18.97 -5.47 -16.42
CA TYR A 154 18.11 -6.15 -15.46
C TYR A 154 17.46 -5.12 -14.56
N PHE A 155 16.16 -5.29 -14.34
CA PHE A 155 15.38 -4.41 -13.50
C PHE A 155 14.60 -5.19 -12.47
N THR A 156 14.61 -4.68 -11.24
CA THR A 156 13.68 -5.09 -10.20
C THR A 156 12.62 -4.01 -10.04
N PHE A 157 11.37 -4.37 -10.25
CA PHE A 157 10.21 -3.51 -10.07
C PHE A 157 9.44 -3.93 -8.82
N THR A 158 9.21 -2.97 -7.92
CA THR A 158 8.38 -3.19 -6.73
C THR A 158 7.07 -2.45 -6.90
N PHE A 159 5.96 -3.18 -6.86
CA PHE A 159 4.61 -2.68 -6.92
C PHE A 159 3.94 -2.82 -5.56
N ARG A 160 3.12 -1.82 -5.20
CA ARG A 160 2.34 -1.83 -3.97
C ARG A 160 0.87 -1.73 -4.33
N THR A 161 0.04 -2.65 -3.84
CA THR A 161 -1.39 -2.67 -4.19
C THR A 161 -2.05 -1.34 -3.81
N TYR A 162 -2.68 -0.71 -4.79
CA TYR A 162 -3.44 0.51 -4.61
C TYR A 162 -4.74 0.16 -3.89
N LYS A 163 -4.97 0.83 -2.76
CA LYS A 163 -6.25 0.82 -2.08
C LYS A 163 -6.75 2.25 -2.11
N GLU A 164 -7.89 2.46 -2.76
CA GLU A 164 -8.64 3.69 -2.57
C GLU A 164 -8.88 3.88 -1.07
N LEU A 165 -8.67 5.10 -0.59
CA LEU A 165 -9.12 5.48 0.74
C LEU A 165 -10.66 5.46 0.72
N LYS A 166 -11.26 4.29 0.93
CA LYS A 166 -12.73 4.14 1.03
C LYS A 166 -13.20 4.50 2.41
N ILE A 167 -13.95 5.59 2.46
CA ILE A 167 -14.31 6.33 3.67
C ILE A 167 -15.61 5.80 4.16
N THR A 168 -15.53 4.70 4.90
CA THR A 168 -16.73 4.18 5.54
C THR A 168 -17.07 5.09 6.70
N LYS A 169 -18.12 5.90 6.55
CA LYS A 169 -18.81 6.50 7.68
C LYS A 169 -19.12 5.39 8.66
N VAL A 170 -18.56 5.43 9.88
CA VAL A 170 -19.12 4.64 10.98
C VAL A 170 -20.45 5.31 11.29
N ASP A 171 -21.54 4.61 10.96
CA ASP A 171 -22.90 5.12 11.12
C ASP A 171 -23.17 5.33 12.62
N THR A 172 -22.99 6.56 13.07
CA THR A 172 -23.31 6.96 14.44
C THR A 172 -24.75 7.45 14.46
N THR A 173 -25.69 6.57 14.08
CA THR A 173 -27.11 6.79 14.34
C THR A 173 -27.42 6.39 15.78
N LEU A 174 -26.92 7.16 16.74
CA LEU A 174 -27.56 7.32 18.03
C LEU A 174 -27.86 8.81 18.19
N LYS A 175 -29.08 9.18 17.80
CA LYS A 175 -29.64 10.50 18.10
C LYS A 175 -29.70 10.64 19.62
N ILE A 176 -28.92 11.56 20.18
CA ILE A 176 -29.25 12.17 21.46
C ILE A 176 -29.51 13.64 21.19
N SER A 177 -30.80 13.96 21.16
CA SER A 177 -31.33 15.31 21.20
C SER A 177 -31.04 15.96 22.56
N ARG A 178 -30.31 17.08 22.61
CA ARG A 178 -30.45 18.06 23.70
C ARG A 178 -30.03 19.47 23.24
N PRO A 179 -30.69 20.56 23.72
CA PRO A 179 -30.64 21.87 23.09
C PRO A 179 -29.29 22.56 23.24
N ALA A 180 -29.04 23.48 22.31
CA ALA A 180 -27.94 24.44 22.35
C ALA A 180 -27.98 25.26 23.65
N SER A 181 -26.81 25.38 24.30
CA SER A 181 -26.52 26.44 25.25
C SER A 181 -25.18 27.08 24.92
N THR A 182 -25.26 28.39 24.74
CA THR A 182 -24.26 29.40 24.45
C THR A 182 -23.14 29.49 25.50
N ALA A 183 -22.01 30.07 25.06
CA ALA A 183 -20.87 30.63 25.81
C ALA A 183 -19.77 29.60 26.16
N SER A 184 -18.48 29.91 26.14
CA SER A 184 -17.78 31.21 26.14
C SER A 184 -16.36 31.03 25.60
N SER A 185 -15.87 32.11 24.99
CA SER A 185 -14.46 32.41 24.75
C SER A 185 -13.57 32.02 25.94
N GLY A 186 -12.52 31.23 25.67
CA GLY A 186 -11.46 30.93 26.61
C GLY A 186 -10.15 30.83 25.86
N SER A 187 -9.36 31.89 25.92
CA SER A 187 -7.95 31.90 25.51
C SER A 187 -7.16 30.94 26.41
N GLY A 188 -6.35 30.04 25.84
CA GLY A 188 -5.55 29.09 26.61
C GLY A 188 -4.34 28.52 25.88
N SER A 189 -3.21 29.24 25.97
CA SER A 189 -1.83 28.70 26.00
C SER A 189 -1.38 27.69 24.92
N GLY A 190 -0.74 28.21 23.85
CA GLY A 190 0.71 28.03 23.64
C GLY A 190 1.30 26.64 23.41
N TYR A 191 0.54 25.62 23.02
CA TYR A 191 1.13 24.38 22.49
C TYR A 191 1.38 24.53 21.00
N SER A 192 2.66 24.66 20.64
CA SER A 192 3.10 24.63 19.25
C SER A 192 3.07 23.19 18.76
N HIS A 193 1.93 22.71 18.30
CA HIS A 193 1.83 21.38 17.70
C HIS A 193 2.45 21.37 16.31
N HIS A 194 3.07 20.25 15.95
CA HIS A 194 3.80 20.09 14.69
C HIS A 194 3.16 19.05 13.78
N VAL A 195 3.35 19.24 12.47
CA VAL A 195 2.90 18.26 11.47
C VAL A 195 3.60 16.92 11.71
N GLY A 196 2.83 15.84 11.75
CA GLY A 196 3.32 14.48 11.98
C GLY A 196 3.37 14.06 13.45
N GLU A 197 3.10 14.96 14.39
CA GLU A 197 2.95 14.68 15.82
C GLU A 197 1.71 13.83 16.08
N TRP A 198 1.79 12.95 17.09
CA TRP A 198 0.64 12.21 17.61
C TRP A 198 0.09 12.93 18.83
N ILE A 199 -1.21 13.16 18.86
CA ILE A 199 -1.92 13.89 19.92
C ILE A 199 -3.05 13.06 20.50
N TYR A 200 -3.31 13.28 21.79
CA TYR A 200 -4.42 12.65 22.52
C TYR A 200 -5.51 13.67 22.83
N ILE A 201 -6.77 13.31 22.59
CA ILE A 201 -7.91 14.17 22.91
C ILE A 201 -8.11 14.22 24.43
N THR A 202 -8.22 15.43 24.99
CA THR A 202 -8.43 15.64 26.44
C THR A 202 -9.88 15.94 26.80
N ALA A 203 -10.68 16.44 25.85
CA ALA A 203 -12.10 16.72 26.02
C ALA A 203 -12.97 15.47 25.87
N ASP A 204 -14.05 15.37 26.66
CA ASP A 204 -14.99 14.24 26.61
C ASP A 204 -15.60 14.07 25.21
N SER A 205 -15.89 15.18 24.52
CA SER A 205 -16.26 15.20 23.10
C SER A 205 -15.74 16.49 22.46
N LEU A 206 -15.08 16.35 21.31
CA LEU A 206 -14.48 17.43 20.54
C LEU A 206 -14.96 17.38 19.09
N ASN A 207 -15.43 18.52 18.57
CA ASN A 207 -15.92 18.61 17.20
C ASN A 207 -14.78 18.56 16.19
N VAL A 208 -14.96 17.76 15.14
CA VAL A 208 -14.16 17.75 13.91
C VAL A 208 -14.88 18.61 12.88
N ARG A 209 -14.20 19.62 12.33
CA ARG A 209 -14.81 20.67 11.51
C ARG A 209 -14.34 20.69 10.06
N ASP A 210 -15.16 21.27 9.19
CA ASP A 210 -14.85 21.43 7.76
C ASP A 210 -13.64 22.34 7.51
N GLU A 211 -13.50 23.40 8.31
CA GLU A 211 -12.46 24.43 8.22
C GLU A 211 -11.90 24.78 9.61
N PRO A 212 -10.70 25.39 9.72
CA PRO A 212 -10.05 25.74 10.99
C PRO A 212 -10.68 26.98 11.65
N ASN A 213 -11.97 26.92 11.93
CA ASN A 213 -12.74 27.97 12.59
C ASN A 213 -13.94 27.36 13.35
N ASN A 214 -14.57 28.14 14.23
CA ASN A 214 -15.66 27.68 15.09
C ASN A 214 -17.06 27.77 14.46
N THR A 215 -17.17 28.35 13.26
CA THR A 215 -18.44 28.57 12.55
C THR A 215 -18.70 27.60 11.42
N SER A 216 -17.67 26.89 10.96
CA SER A 216 -17.77 25.89 9.89
C SER A 216 -18.57 24.67 10.33
N GLY A 217 -19.06 23.93 9.32
CA GLY A 217 -19.83 22.72 9.53
C GLY A 217 -19.08 21.69 10.37
N ILE A 218 -19.84 20.99 11.22
CA ILE A 218 -19.32 19.91 12.05
C ILE A 218 -19.39 18.63 11.22
N ARG A 219 -18.23 18.06 10.91
CA ARG A 219 -18.08 16.80 10.18
C ARG A 219 -18.29 15.58 11.08
N GLY A 220 -17.95 15.71 12.35
CA GLY A 220 -18.04 14.64 13.32
C GLY A 220 -17.52 15.04 14.69
N THR A 221 -17.30 14.05 15.53
CA THR A 221 -16.77 14.23 16.89
C THR A 221 -15.71 13.17 17.18
N VAL A 222 -14.70 13.56 17.96
CA VAL A 222 -13.69 12.69 18.57
C VAL A 222 -13.80 12.78 20.09
N ASN A 223 -13.37 11.75 20.81
CA ASN A 223 -13.62 11.57 22.24
C ASN A 223 -12.32 11.49 23.04
N LYS A 224 -12.42 11.75 24.33
CA LYS A 224 -11.30 11.73 25.27
C LYS A 224 -10.52 10.42 25.20
N GLY A 225 -9.19 10.54 25.15
CA GLY A 225 -8.26 9.42 25.08
C GLY A 225 -8.02 8.87 23.68
N GLU A 226 -8.80 9.29 22.68
CA GLU A 226 -8.51 8.93 21.28
C GLU A 226 -7.21 9.61 20.82
N CYS A 227 -6.44 8.91 19.97
CA CYS A 227 -5.13 9.34 19.51
C CYS A 227 -5.12 9.52 17.99
N TYR A 228 -4.63 10.66 17.52
CA TYR A 228 -4.62 11.02 16.11
C TYR A 228 -3.28 11.63 15.70
N LYS A 229 -2.92 11.43 14.44
CA LYS A 229 -1.74 12.06 13.84
C LYS A 229 -2.12 13.38 13.19
N ILE A 230 -1.34 14.43 13.44
CA ILE A 230 -1.52 15.75 12.84
C ILE A 230 -1.03 15.75 11.39
N GLY A 231 -1.87 16.23 10.48
CA GLY A 231 -1.54 16.47 9.08
C GLY A 231 -1.13 17.91 8.80
N ARG A 232 -1.87 18.90 9.33
CA ARG A 232 -1.61 20.34 9.16
C ARG A 232 -2.00 21.10 10.41
N VAL A 233 -1.39 22.27 10.62
CA VAL A 233 -1.71 23.18 11.72
C VAL A 233 -1.98 24.58 11.15
N GLN A 234 -3.08 25.19 11.57
CA GLN A 234 -3.45 26.55 11.17
C GLN A 234 -4.05 27.28 12.37
N GLY A 235 -3.27 28.21 12.94
CA GLY A 235 -3.65 28.90 14.17
C GLY A 235 -3.85 27.89 15.31
N ASN A 236 -5.02 27.92 15.93
CA ASN A 236 -5.38 27.03 17.04
C ASN A 236 -6.13 25.76 16.60
N TYR A 237 -5.91 25.33 15.36
CA TYR A 237 -6.55 24.16 14.80
C TYR A 237 -5.53 23.24 14.16
N ALA A 238 -5.74 21.93 14.34
CA ALA A 238 -4.99 20.88 13.68
C ALA A 238 -5.91 20.04 12.80
N ASP A 239 -5.51 19.81 11.56
CA ASP A 239 -6.09 18.81 10.69
C ASP A 239 -5.60 17.44 11.17
N ILE A 240 -6.52 16.60 11.62
CA ILE A 240 -6.20 15.24 12.05
C ILE A 240 -6.53 14.25 10.94
N TYR A 241 -5.72 13.20 10.81
CA TYR A 241 -6.07 12.05 9.98
C TYR A 241 -7.20 11.27 10.66
N TRP A 242 -8.41 11.79 10.50
CA TRP A 242 -9.66 11.23 10.99
C TRP A 242 -10.39 10.53 9.85
N SER A 243 -10.62 9.23 10.02
CA SER A 243 -11.23 8.36 9.01
C SER A 243 -10.56 8.59 7.66
N ASN A 244 -11.22 9.22 6.69
CA ASN A 244 -10.61 9.44 5.39
C ASN A 244 -10.91 10.82 4.76
N HIS A 245 -11.60 11.72 5.46
CA HIS A 245 -11.79 13.10 4.99
C HIS A 245 -10.92 14.11 5.72
N GLY A 246 -10.21 13.67 6.78
CA GLY A 246 -9.54 14.59 7.69
C GLY A 246 -10.54 15.59 8.28
N GLY A 247 -10.03 16.56 9.02
CA GLY A 247 -10.87 17.58 9.60
C GLY A 247 -10.18 18.29 10.75
N TRP A 248 -10.65 19.50 10.99
CA TRP A 248 -10.00 20.43 11.88
C TRP A 248 -10.55 20.28 13.30
N ILE A 249 -9.66 20.01 14.25
CA ILE A 249 -9.97 20.02 15.68
C ILE A 249 -9.22 21.18 16.36
N CYS A 250 -9.81 21.71 17.42
CA CYS A 250 -9.20 22.78 18.21
C CYS A 250 -8.10 22.20 19.11
N THR A 251 -6.89 22.74 19.02
CA THR A 251 -5.71 22.21 19.73
C THR A 251 -5.72 22.48 21.24
N ASP A 252 -6.59 23.36 21.73
CA ASP A 252 -6.78 23.56 23.19
C ASP A 252 -7.23 22.29 23.93
N TYR A 253 -7.78 21.31 23.20
CA TYR A 253 -8.34 20.08 23.75
C TYR A 253 -7.49 18.85 23.41
N VAL A 254 -6.19 19.05 23.20
CA VAL A 254 -5.25 17.96 22.88
C VAL A 254 -3.96 18.08 23.70
N ARG A 255 -3.22 16.97 23.83
CA ARG A 255 -1.92 16.89 24.52
C ARG A 255 -1.00 15.87 23.87
#